data_AF-A0A2V2Q0Z2-F1
#
_entry.id   AF-A0A2V2Q0Z2-F1
#
_cell.length_a   1.000
_cell.length_b   1.000
_cell.length_c   1.000
_cell.angle_alpha   90.00
_cell.angle_beta   90.00
_cell.angle_gamma   90.00
#
_symmetry.space_group_name_H-M   'P 1'
#
loop_
_entity.id
_entity.type
_entity.pdbx_description
1 polymer ?
#
loop_
_entity_poly.entity_id
_entity_poly.type
_entity_poly.pdbx_seq_one_letter_code
_entity_poly.pdbx_strand_id
1 'polypeptide(L)'
;DLPGAEAPWPGGWAGAALLAGLTVLAVLLAPRFARHPWLCAAAALLLVLVVVRPAPLTRVVTGWPPPDWAFALCDVGQGDAMVLAAGEGTGVVVDAGPDPRSVDRCLRDLGVTRVPLVVLTHFHADHVRGLPGVLRGRAVGAIQTTSLDEPPEQAAFVRRTAAGARVATVRA
;
A
#
# COMPACT_ATOMS: atom_id res chain seq x y z
N ASP A 1 14.00 9.77 4.41
CA ASP A 1 13.06 9.57 5.53
C ASP A 1 11.75 9.00 5.01
N LEU A 2 11.32 7.86 5.52
CA LEU A 2 10.05 7.22 5.12
C LEU A 2 8.97 7.54 6.19
N PRO A 3 7.88 8.22 5.83
CA PRO A 3 6.85 8.62 6.80
C PRO A 3 6.20 7.39 7.45
N GLY A 4 6.26 7.33 8.79
CA GLY A 4 5.68 6.24 9.58
C GLY A 4 6.55 4.99 9.71
N ALA A 5 7.72 4.93 9.07
CA ALA A 5 8.68 3.83 9.25
C ALA A 5 9.45 3.94 10.58
N GLU A 6 9.61 5.16 11.07
CA GLU A 6 10.42 5.46 12.25
C GLU A 6 9.62 6.31 13.24
N ALA A 7 9.76 6.01 14.53
CA ALA A 7 9.34 6.92 15.57
C ALA A 7 10.51 7.86 15.88
N PRO A 8 10.35 9.19 15.76
CA PRO A 8 11.43 10.11 16.08
C PRO A 8 11.75 10.01 17.57
N TRP A 9 12.87 9.36 17.89
CA TRP A 9 13.39 9.23 19.26
C TRP A 9 14.64 10.10 19.42
N PRO A 10 14.77 10.89 20.49
CA PRO A 10 15.95 11.72 20.69
C PRO A 10 17.22 10.87 20.74
N GLY A 11 18.24 11.24 19.97
CA GLY A 11 19.56 10.61 20.06
C GLY A 11 20.31 10.99 21.34
N GLY A 12 21.31 10.18 21.71
CA GLY A 12 22.26 10.47 22.78
C GLY A 12 21.69 10.40 24.20
N TRP A 13 22.31 11.14 25.13
CA TRP A 13 21.99 11.11 26.56
C TRP A 13 20.56 11.56 26.88
N ALA A 14 19.99 12.47 26.08
CA ALA A 14 18.62 12.92 26.25
C ALA A 14 17.62 11.77 26.01
N GLY A 15 17.82 10.98 24.96
CA GLY A 15 17.02 9.80 24.68
C GLY A 15 17.18 8.72 25.76
N ALA A 16 18.40 8.52 26.25
CA ALA A 16 18.67 7.56 27.33
C ALA A 16 18.00 7.95 28.65
N ALA A 17 18.08 9.24 29.03
CA ALA A 17 17.42 9.75 30.23
C ALA A 17 15.88 9.65 30.14
N LEU A 18 15.32 9.96 28.96
CA LEU A 18 13.89 9.81 28.70
C LEU A 18 13.44 8.35 28.83
N LEU A 19 14.18 7.41 28.25
CA LEU A 19 13.87 5.97 28.34
C LEU A 19 13.93 5.49 29.80
N ALA A 20 14.97 5.88 30.54
CA ALA A 20 15.12 5.53 31.94
C ALA A 20 13.96 6.06 32.79
N GLY A 21 13.57 7.33 32.60
CA GLY A 21 12.42 7.93 33.28
C GLY A 21 11.11 7.21 32.99
N LEU A 22 10.82 6.89 31.72
CA LEU A 22 9.62 6.14 31.33
C LEU A 22 9.61 4.73 31.92
N THR A 23 10.76 4.08 32.00
CA THR A 23 10.90 2.73 32.58
C THR A 23 10.62 2.75 34.08
N VAL A 24 11.21 3.71 34.81
CA VAL A 24 10.97 3.88 36.24
C VAL A 24 9.48 4.16 36.50
N LEU A 25 8.87 5.05 35.72
CA LEU A 25 7.45 5.35 35.84
C LEU A 25 6.59 4.11 35.59
N ALA A 26 6.90 3.31 34.56
CA ALA A 26 6.19 2.08 34.26
C ALA A 26 6.28 1.08 35.44
N VAL A 27 7.46 0.90 36.03
CA VAL A 27 7.66 0.01 37.19
C VAL A 27 6.87 0.49 38.41
N LEU A 28 6.86 1.79 38.69
CA LEU A 28 6.13 2.37 39.82
C LEU A 28 4.60 2.29 39.64
N LEU A 29 4.12 2.36 38.41
CA LEU A 29 2.69 2.30 38.10
C LEU A 29 2.16 0.87 37.89
N ALA A 30 3.02 -0.10 37.53
CA ALA A 30 2.65 -1.49 37.30
C ALA A 30 1.78 -2.13 38.42
N PRO A 31 2.06 -1.94 39.72
CA PRO A 31 1.24 -2.52 40.80
C PRO A 31 -0.15 -1.88 40.92
N ARG A 32 -0.33 -0.65 40.42
CA ARG A 32 -1.66 0.01 40.37
C ARG A 32 -2.46 -0.51 39.19
N PHE A 33 -1.81 -0.64 38.03
CA PHE A 33 -2.42 -1.20 36.83
C PHE A 33 -2.86 -2.66 37.02
N ALA A 34 -2.03 -3.47 37.69
CA ALA A 34 -2.33 -4.88 37.97
C ALA A 34 -3.58 -5.10 38.85
N ARG A 35 -4.01 -4.09 39.63
CA ARG A 35 -5.22 -4.16 40.47
C ARG A 35 -6.50 -3.81 39.70
N HIS A 36 -6.39 -3.26 38.49
CA HIS A 36 -7.52 -2.83 37.67
C HIS A 36 -7.49 -3.56 36.33
N PRO A 37 -8.22 -4.69 36.19
CA PRO A 37 -8.12 -5.56 35.02
C PRO A 37 -8.46 -4.85 33.70
N TRP A 38 -9.30 -3.82 33.75
CA TRP A 38 -9.67 -3.02 32.57
C TRP A 38 -8.49 -2.18 32.04
N LEU A 39 -7.61 -1.69 32.91
CA LEU A 39 -6.44 -0.93 32.47
C LEU A 39 -5.38 -1.86 31.85
N CYS A 40 -5.21 -3.07 32.40
CA CYS A 40 -4.39 -4.11 31.77
C CYS A 40 -4.95 -4.49 30.38
N ALA A 41 -6.26 -4.66 30.27
CA ALA A 41 -6.92 -4.94 28.99
C ALA A 41 -6.74 -3.79 27.99
N ALA A 42 -6.89 -2.54 28.44
CA ALA A 42 -6.67 -1.36 27.61
C ALA A 42 -5.21 -1.25 27.15
N ALA A 43 -4.24 -1.50 28.03
CA ALA A 43 -2.82 -1.50 27.69
C ALA A 43 -2.46 -2.64 26.72
N ALA A 44 -3.01 -3.83 26.92
CA ALA A 44 -2.85 -4.96 26.00
C ALA A 44 -3.46 -4.65 24.62
N LEU A 45 -4.66 -4.04 24.58
CA LEU A 45 -5.28 -3.60 23.33
C LEU A 45 -4.43 -2.53 22.64
N LEU A 46 -3.92 -1.53 23.38
CA LEU A 46 -3.03 -0.51 22.84
C LEU A 46 -1.76 -1.14 22.26
N LEU A 47 -1.14 -2.08 22.97
CA LEU A 47 0.02 -2.82 22.49
C LEU A 47 -0.30 -3.58 21.19
N VAL A 48 -1.43 -4.29 21.14
CA VAL A 48 -1.88 -4.99 19.93
C VAL A 48 -2.07 -3.99 18.77
N LEU A 49 -2.68 -2.83 19.00
CA LEU A 49 -2.86 -1.80 17.98
C LEU A 49 -1.52 -1.22 17.49
N VAL A 50 -0.55 -1.04 18.40
CA VAL A 50 0.80 -0.55 18.09
C VAL A 50 1.62 -1.60 17.32
N VAL A 51 1.46 -2.89 17.62
CA VAL A 51 2.18 -3.98 16.95
C VAL A 51 1.54 -4.32 15.60
N VAL A 52 0.23 -4.48 15.55
CA VAL A 52 -0.50 -4.90 14.35
C VAL A 52 -0.65 -3.75 13.35
N ARG A 53 -0.59 -2.49 13.81
CA ARG A 53 -0.63 -1.29 12.96
C ARG A 53 -1.72 -1.37 11.88
N PRO A 54 -3.00 -1.57 12.27
CA PRO A 54 -4.05 -1.78 11.28
C PRO A 54 -4.11 -0.62 10.29
N ALA A 55 -4.19 -0.93 8.99
CA ALA A 55 -4.17 0.02 7.88
C ALA A 55 -5.04 1.29 8.07
N PRO A 56 -6.29 1.22 8.55
CA PRO A 56 -7.08 2.44 8.79
C PRO A 56 -6.49 3.34 9.88
N LEU A 57 -5.92 2.76 10.94
CA LEU A 57 -5.29 3.51 12.03
C LEU A 57 -4.01 4.18 11.53
N THR A 58 -3.15 3.45 10.82
CA THR A 58 -1.90 4.01 10.30
C THR A 58 -2.15 5.15 9.33
N ARG A 59 -3.12 5.02 8.41
CA ARG A 59 -3.44 6.11 7.47
C ARG A 59 -3.87 7.40 8.16
N VAL A 60 -4.75 7.31 9.14
CA VAL A 60 -5.24 8.49 9.88
C VAL A 60 -4.09 9.13 10.68
N VAL A 61 -3.22 8.31 11.28
CA VAL A 61 -2.12 8.79 12.12
C VAL A 61 -0.97 9.37 11.29
N THR A 62 -0.65 8.77 10.14
CA THR A 62 0.48 9.19 9.31
C THR A 62 0.09 10.16 8.19
N GLY A 63 -1.20 10.33 7.92
CA GLY A 63 -1.70 11.11 6.78
C GLY A 63 -1.39 10.44 5.44
N TRP A 64 -1.39 9.10 5.38
CA TRP A 64 -1.09 8.38 4.14
C TRP A 64 -2.25 8.43 3.13
N PRO A 65 -1.99 8.68 1.83
CA PRO A 65 -0.67 8.99 1.24
C PRO A 65 -0.25 10.43 1.56
N PRO A 66 1.03 10.69 1.83
CA PRO A 66 1.48 12.05 2.08
C PRO A 66 1.20 12.95 0.86
N PRO A 67 0.92 14.25 1.08
CA PRO A 67 0.92 15.21 -0.02
C PRO A 67 2.30 15.11 -0.72
N ASP A 68 2.29 15.05 -2.05
CA ASP A 68 3.48 14.96 -2.89
C ASP A 68 4.23 13.61 -2.89
N TRP A 69 3.55 12.48 -2.62
CA TRP A 69 4.12 11.16 -2.90
C TRP A 69 4.48 11.03 -4.39
N ALA A 70 5.66 10.51 -4.71
CA ALA A 70 6.11 10.33 -6.09
C ALA A 70 5.72 8.95 -6.66
N PHE A 71 5.87 7.91 -5.85
CA PHE A 71 5.48 6.55 -6.21
C PHE A 71 5.06 5.74 -4.98
N ALA A 72 4.34 4.65 -5.22
CA ALA A 72 3.92 3.68 -4.22
C ALA A 72 4.06 2.27 -4.76
N LEU A 73 4.59 1.36 -3.94
CA LEU A 73 4.59 -0.08 -4.20
C LEU A 73 3.36 -0.68 -3.53
N CYS A 74 2.50 -1.31 -4.32
CA CYS A 74 1.28 -1.92 -3.84
C CYS A 74 1.57 -3.30 -3.24
N ASP A 75 1.05 -3.55 -2.04
CA ASP A 75 1.02 -4.90 -1.47
C ASP A 75 0.02 -5.77 -2.23
N VAL A 76 0.54 -6.56 -3.18
CA VAL A 76 -0.22 -7.50 -4.02
C VAL A 76 0.17 -8.96 -3.78
N GLY A 77 0.90 -9.24 -2.70
CA GLY A 77 1.44 -10.56 -2.40
C GLY A 77 2.72 -10.85 -3.18
N GLN A 78 2.78 -12.00 -3.87
CA GLN A 78 3.92 -12.39 -4.70
C GLN A 78 3.70 -11.92 -6.14
N GLY A 79 4.34 -10.82 -6.51
CA GLY A 79 4.25 -10.17 -7.81
C GLY A 79 4.46 -8.66 -7.70
N ASP A 80 4.35 -7.96 -8.83
CA ASP A 80 4.66 -6.54 -8.90
C ASP A 80 3.42 -5.70 -9.22
N ALA A 81 3.29 -4.59 -8.50
CA ALA A 81 2.37 -3.51 -8.82
C ALA A 81 2.91 -2.21 -8.22
N MET A 82 3.24 -1.25 -9.08
CA MET A 82 3.74 0.07 -8.71
C MET A 82 2.83 1.15 -9.29
N VAL A 83 2.71 2.25 -8.56
CA VAL A 83 1.98 3.43 -9.02
C VAL A 83 2.91 4.62 -8.95
N LEU A 84 2.95 5.41 -10.02
CA LEU A 84 3.62 6.71 -10.08
C LEU A 84 2.55 7.80 -9.98
N ALA A 85 2.75 8.79 -9.13
CA ALA A 85 1.86 9.94 -9.07
C ALA A 85 1.96 10.77 -10.36
N ALA A 86 0.81 11.12 -10.92
CA ALA A 86 0.71 11.87 -12.18
C ALA A 86 -0.24 13.07 -12.06
N GLY A 87 -0.35 13.62 -10.85
CA GLY A 87 -1.28 14.70 -10.49
C GLY A 87 -2.40 14.24 -9.57
N GLU A 88 -3.27 15.17 -9.19
CA GLU A 88 -4.36 14.92 -8.25
C GLU A 88 -5.27 13.77 -8.73
N GLY A 89 -5.45 12.77 -7.87
CA GLY A 89 -6.26 11.58 -8.17
C GLY A 89 -5.80 10.78 -9.40
N THR A 90 -4.59 11.00 -9.91
CA THR A 90 -4.11 10.44 -11.17
C THR A 90 -2.79 9.69 -10.94
N GLY A 91 -2.69 8.47 -11.48
CA GLY A 91 -1.46 7.69 -11.36
C GLY A 91 -1.20 6.77 -12.55
N VAL A 92 0.06 6.66 -12.96
CA VAL A 92 0.51 5.66 -13.94
C VAL A 92 0.78 4.36 -13.20
N VAL A 93 0.25 3.26 -13.69
CA VAL A 93 0.38 1.95 -13.06
C VAL A 93 1.41 1.11 -13.83
N VAL A 94 2.35 0.50 -13.12
CA VAL A 94 3.33 -0.45 -13.69
C VAL A 94 3.09 -1.80 -13.04
N ASP A 95 2.66 -2.76 -13.86
CA ASP A 95 2.12 -4.06 -13.46
C ASP A 95 0.93 -3.98 -12.49
N ALA A 96 0.22 -5.09 -12.32
CA ALA A 96 -1.06 -5.15 -11.62
C ALA A 96 -1.12 -6.27 -10.57
N GLY A 97 -0.05 -7.03 -10.37
CA GLY A 97 -0.01 -8.11 -9.41
C GLY A 97 -0.83 -9.35 -9.83
N PRO A 98 -0.89 -10.38 -8.96
CA PRO A 98 -1.72 -11.56 -9.16
C PRO A 98 -3.20 -11.41 -8.76
N ASP A 99 -3.52 -10.49 -7.83
CA ASP A 99 -4.87 -10.36 -7.23
C ASP A 99 -5.54 -9.01 -7.57
N PRO A 100 -6.67 -9.01 -8.29
CA PRO A 100 -7.45 -7.80 -8.57
C PRO A 100 -7.88 -7.01 -7.34
N ARG A 101 -8.14 -7.68 -6.20
CA ARG A 101 -8.63 -6.99 -5.00
C ARG A 101 -7.53 -6.18 -4.32
N SER A 102 -6.31 -6.70 -4.32
CA SER A 102 -5.15 -6.05 -3.71
C SER A 102 -4.77 -4.76 -4.44
N VAL A 103 -4.64 -4.80 -5.77
CA VAL A 103 -4.29 -3.60 -6.55
C VAL A 103 -5.42 -2.56 -6.54
N ASP A 104 -6.70 -2.98 -6.59
CA ASP A 104 -7.85 -2.09 -6.44
C ASP A 104 -7.84 -1.38 -5.08
N ARG A 105 -7.56 -2.13 -4.00
CA ARG A 105 -7.42 -1.57 -2.66
C ARG A 105 -6.30 -0.54 -2.61
N CYS A 106 -5.10 -0.90 -3.05
CA CYS A 106 -3.95 -0.01 -3.07
C CYS A 106 -4.28 1.31 -3.78
N LEU A 107 -4.86 1.21 -4.98
CA LEU A 107 -5.17 2.40 -5.75
C LEU A 107 -6.31 3.24 -5.15
N ARG A 108 -7.27 2.63 -4.43
CA ARG A 108 -8.31 3.37 -3.68
C ARG A 108 -7.70 4.10 -2.49
N ASP A 109 -6.75 3.45 -1.83
CA ASP A 109 -6.03 4.02 -0.70
C ASP A 109 -5.15 5.20 -1.13
N LEU A 110 -4.64 5.16 -2.36
CA LEU A 110 -3.93 6.28 -3.01
C LEU A 110 -4.86 7.38 -3.55
N GLY A 111 -6.18 7.22 -3.48
CA GLY A 111 -7.15 8.17 -4.05
C GLY A 111 -7.10 8.27 -5.57
N VAL A 112 -6.48 7.31 -6.26
CA VAL A 112 -6.37 7.32 -7.72
C VAL A 112 -7.73 6.99 -8.31
N THR A 113 -8.21 7.81 -9.23
CA THR A 113 -9.46 7.62 -10.00
C THR A 113 -9.22 7.63 -11.52
N ARG A 114 -8.08 8.20 -11.95
CA ARG A 114 -7.64 8.23 -13.34
C ARG A 114 -6.29 7.52 -13.50
N VAL A 115 -6.20 6.64 -14.48
CA VAL A 115 -4.99 5.90 -14.84
C VAL A 115 -4.70 6.18 -16.32
N PRO A 116 -3.93 7.22 -16.66
CA PRO A 116 -3.69 7.57 -18.06
C PRO A 116 -2.98 6.44 -18.82
N LEU A 117 -2.13 5.69 -18.12
CA LEU A 117 -1.38 4.57 -18.67
C LEU A 117 -1.21 3.45 -17.65
N VAL A 118 -1.44 2.22 -18.10
CA VAL A 118 -0.99 1.00 -17.43
C VAL A 118 0.15 0.41 -18.26
N VAL A 119 1.31 0.16 -17.67
CA VAL A 119 2.44 -0.50 -18.33
C VAL A 119 2.53 -1.92 -17.79
N LEU A 120 2.40 -2.90 -18.66
CA LEU A 120 2.60 -4.32 -18.32
C LEU A 120 3.95 -4.77 -18.85
N THR A 121 4.87 -5.07 -17.93
CA THR A 121 6.27 -5.38 -18.24
C THR A 121 6.40 -6.67 -19.03
N HIS A 122 5.64 -7.69 -18.65
CA HIS A 122 5.52 -8.98 -19.32
C HIS A 122 4.23 -9.69 -18.88
N PHE A 123 3.91 -10.84 -19.48
CA PHE A 123 2.61 -11.48 -19.27
C PHE A 123 2.61 -12.56 -18.17
N HIS A 124 3.56 -12.59 -17.24
CA HIS A 124 3.43 -13.53 -16.13
C HIS A 124 2.24 -13.20 -15.22
N ALA A 125 1.70 -14.25 -14.62
CA ALA A 125 0.42 -14.20 -13.93
C ALA A 125 0.48 -13.33 -12.66
N ASP A 126 1.64 -13.16 -12.07
CA ASP A 126 2.00 -12.29 -10.96
C ASP A 126 2.18 -10.81 -11.36
N HIS A 127 2.14 -10.48 -12.65
CA HIS A 127 2.16 -9.11 -13.14
C HIS A 127 0.81 -8.67 -13.72
N VAL A 128 0.05 -9.58 -14.35
CA VAL A 128 -1.10 -9.16 -15.17
C VAL A 128 -2.47 -9.54 -14.63
N ARG A 129 -2.59 -10.56 -13.76
CA ARG A 129 -3.91 -11.08 -13.36
C ARG A 129 -4.73 -10.07 -12.56
N GLY A 130 -4.08 -9.13 -11.88
CA GLY A 130 -4.75 -8.06 -11.15
C GLY A 130 -5.30 -6.93 -12.02
N LEU A 131 -5.06 -6.92 -13.34
CA LEU A 131 -5.53 -5.88 -14.27
C LEU A 131 -7.03 -5.52 -14.11
N PRO A 132 -7.98 -6.47 -13.90
CA PRO A 132 -9.38 -6.12 -13.65
C PRO A 132 -9.60 -5.21 -12.43
N GLY A 133 -8.70 -5.24 -11.45
CA GLY A 133 -8.70 -4.34 -10.29
C GLY A 133 -8.30 -2.91 -10.66
N VAL A 134 -7.30 -2.76 -11.52
CA VAL A 134 -6.86 -1.45 -12.05
C VAL A 134 -7.95 -0.79 -12.90
N LEU A 135 -8.74 -1.58 -13.62
CA LEU A 135 -9.82 -1.07 -14.49
C LEU A 135 -11.11 -0.74 -13.74
N ARG A 136 -11.26 -1.19 -12.49
CA ARG A 136 -12.53 -1.13 -11.75
C ARG A 136 -12.80 0.30 -11.27
N GLY A 137 -13.86 0.91 -11.80
CA GLY A 137 -14.34 2.22 -11.35
C GLY A 137 -13.37 3.38 -11.64
N ARG A 138 -12.47 3.20 -12.61
CA ARG A 138 -11.40 4.16 -12.94
C ARG A 138 -11.43 4.53 -14.41
N ALA A 139 -11.07 5.77 -14.71
CA ALA A 139 -10.88 6.23 -16.09
C ALA A 139 -9.48 5.80 -16.56
N VAL A 140 -9.40 4.79 -17.43
CA VAL A 140 -8.14 4.24 -17.93
C VAL A 140 -7.92 4.62 -19.38
N GLY A 141 -6.78 5.25 -19.69
CA GLY A 141 -6.46 5.75 -21.02
C GLY A 141 -6.00 4.66 -21.99
N ALA A 142 -4.87 4.04 -21.67
CA ALA A 142 -4.29 2.97 -22.48
C ALA A 142 -3.56 1.93 -21.62
N ILE A 143 -3.39 0.73 -22.17
CA ILE A 143 -2.53 -0.31 -21.62
C ILE A 143 -1.37 -0.52 -22.59
N GLN A 144 -0.16 -0.18 -22.17
CA GLN A 144 1.06 -0.50 -22.88
C GLN A 144 1.54 -1.89 -22.49
N THR A 145 1.87 -2.72 -23.47
CA THR A 145 2.40 -4.07 -23.26
C THR A 145 3.75 -4.23 -23.95
N THR A 146 4.51 -5.24 -23.51
CA THR A 146 5.62 -5.78 -24.29
C THR A 146 5.15 -6.30 -25.67
N SER A 147 6.10 -6.41 -26.61
CA SER A 147 5.91 -7.01 -27.93
C SER A 147 5.95 -8.54 -27.90
N LEU A 148 6.52 -9.13 -26.83
CA LEU A 148 6.61 -10.58 -26.63
C LEU A 148 5.35 -11.12 -25.95
N ASP A 149 4.54 -11.90 -26.68
CA ASP A 149 3.31 -12.52 -26.18
C ASP A 149 3.58 -13.79 -25.33
N GLU A 150 4.46 -13.70 -24.32
CA GLU A 150 4.79 -14.82 -23.43
C GLU A 150 4.46 -14.56 -21.95
N PRO A 151 3.73 -15.48 -21.29
CA PRO A 151 3.08 -16.66 -21.85
C PRO A 151 1.78 -16.31 -22.61
N PRO A 152 1.40 -17.08 -23.65
CA PRO A 152 0.35 -16.69 -24.59
C PRO A 152 -1.05 -16.64 -23.97
N GLU A 153 -1.31 -17.48 -22.96
CA GLU A 153 -2.60 -17.50 -22.24
C GLU A 153 -2.85 -16.18 -21.53
N GLN A 154 -1.84 -15.67 -20.82
CA GLN A 154 -1.92 -14.43 -20.06
C GLN A 154 -1.90 -13.21 -20.98
N ALA A 155 -1.16 -13.25 -22.09
CA ALA A 155 -1.26 -12.23 -23.13
C ALA A 155 -2.68 -12.14 -23.70
N ALA A 156 -3.32 -13.30 -23.95
CA ALA A 156 -4.71 -13.36 -24.37
C ALA A 156 -5.68 -12.89 -23.28
N PHE A 157 -5.40 -13.17 -22.00
CA PHE A 157 -6.15 -12.64 -20.86
C PHE A 157 -6.11 -11.11 -20.84
N VAL A 158 -4.94 -10.50 -20.98
CA VAL A 158 -4.79 -9.03 -21.02
C VAL A 158 -5.63 -8.44 -22.16
N ARG A 159 -5.52 -9.00 -23.38
CA ARG A 159 -6.31 -8.55 -24.53
C ARG A 159 -7.82 -8.63 -24.30
N ARG A 160 -8.31 -9.74 -23.74
CA ARG A 160 -9.74 -9.91 -23.43
C ARG A 160 -10.21 -8.93 -22.35
N THR A 161 -9.43 -8.77 -21.30
CA THR A 161 -9.73 -7.84 -20.19
C THR A 161 -9.76 -6.39 -20.68
N ALA A 162 -8.78 -5.98 -21.49
CA ALA A 162 -8.73 -4.65 -22.09
C ALA A 162 -9.92 -4.40 -23.04
N ALA A 163 -10.24 -5.35 -23.91
CA ALA A 163 -11.38 -5.25 -24.83
C ALA A 163 -12.72 -5.17 -24.08
N GLY A 164 -12.90 -5.97 -23.03
CA GLY A 164 -14.10 -5.94 -22.17
C GLY A 164 -14.29 -4.59 -21.48
N ALA A 165 -13.19 -3.90 -21.13
CA ALA A 165 -13.21 -2.56 -20.55
C ALA A 165 -13.16 -1.43 -21.59
N ARG A 166 -13.09 -1.76 -22.90
CA ARG A 166 -12.94 -0.81 -24.01
C ARG A 166 -11.71 0.11 -23.87
N VAL A 167 -10.61 -0.43 -23.35
CA VAL A 167 -9.33 0.28 -23.21
C VAL A 167 -8.38 -0.16 -24.34
N ALA A 168 -7.75 0.81 -24.99
CA ALA A 168 -6.81 0.54 -26.08
C ALA A 168 -5.53 -0.11 -25.54
N THR A 169 -5.03 -1.11 -26.27
CA THR A 169 -3.70 -1.71 -26.02
C THR A 169 -2.68 -1.20 -27.01
N VAL A 170 -1.54 -0.72 -26.53
CA VAL A 170 -0.42 -0.24 -27.34
C VAL A 170 0.78 -1.14 -27.09
N ARG A 171 1.51 -1.51 -28.15
CA ARG A 171 2.77 -2.27 -28.02
C ARG A 171 3.95 -1.31 -27.97
N ALA A 172 4.93 -1.65 -27.13
CA ALA A 172 6.25 -1.01 -27.12
C ALA A 172 7.03 -1.29 -28.42
#